data_AF-A0A370EHM9-F1
#
_entry.id   AF-A0A370EHM9-F1
#
_cell.length_a   1.000
_cell.length_b   1.000
_cell.length_c   1.000
_cell.angle_alpha   90.00
_cell.angle_beta   90.00
_cell.angle_gamma   90.00
#
_symmetry.space_group_name_H-M   'P 1'
#
loop_
_entity.id
_entity.type
_entity.pdbx_description
1 polymer ?
#
loop_
_entity_poly.entity_id
_entity_poly.type
_entity_poly.pdbx_seq_one_letter_code
_entity_poly.pdbx_strand_id
1 'polypeptide(L)'
;MTQLRTLKLLVQILFALSLILMFFLIPFMLLSIVTPESIPFKINGEMAKDISVASKLTLFIVVAGFASFLYALYIFKQILILFEKKKVFDTSVITNFKKIGRIIYGGGVLLIIGSVSFRLTQGEAAMDLDFIIDLIFIFALGLFFEVLSGVFQWAKNLKEENDLTV
;
A
#
# COMPACT_ATOMS: atom_id res chain seq x y z
N MET A 1 -24.86 4.44 9.26
CA MET A 1 -23.78 4.61 10.28
C MET A 1 -23.09 3.30 10.67
N THR A 2 -23.80 2.17 10.73
CA THR A 2 -23.24 0.85 11.05
C THR A 2 -22.12 0.43 10.08
N GLN A 3 -22.30 0.62 8.78
CA GLN A 3 -21.30 0.31 7.75
C GLN A 3 -19.99 1.09 7.91
N LEU A 4 -20.08 2.40 8.22
CA LEU A 4 -18.90 3.23 8.49
C LEU A 4 -18.15 2.75 9.73
N ARG A 5 -18.88 2.35 10.78
CA ARG A 5 -18.29 1.80 12.00
C ARG A 5 -17.57 0.48 11.71
N THR A 6 -18.18 -0.41 10.93
CA THR A 6 -17.56 -1.67 10.51
C THR A 6 -16.29 -1.43 9.69
N LEU A 7 -16.37 -0.55 8.68
CA LEU A 7 -15.22 -0.22 7.84
C LEU A 7 -14.06 0.35 8.67
N LYS A 8 -14.35 1.30 9.57
CA LYS A 8 -13.36 1.88 10.47
C LYS A 8 -12.71 0.83 11.36
N LEU A 9 -13.49 -0.09 11.93
CA LEU A 9 -12.96 -1.17 12.75
C LEU A 9 -12.03 -2.08 11.93
N LEU A 10 -12.45 -2.51 10.74
CA LEU A 10 -11.63 -3.34 9.86
C LEU A 10 -10.31 -2.66 9.49
N VAL A 11 -10.36 -1.37 9.11
CA VAL A 11 -9.17 -0.59 8.77
C VAL A 11 -8.24 -0.45 9.98
N GLN A 12 -8.78 -0.28 11.19
CA GLN A 12 -7.97 -0.21 12.41
C GLN A 12 -7.28 -1.54 12.72
N ILE A 13 -7.99 -2.67 12.59
CA ILE A 13 -7.44 -4.01 12.79
C ILE A 13 -6.35 -4.29 11.75
N LEU A 14 -6.64 -4.06 10.47
CA LEU A 14 -5.68 -4.23 9.38
C LEU A 14 -4.43 -3.37 9.60
N PHE A 15 -4.60 -2.11 10.00
CA PHE A 15 -3.46 -1.23 10.28
C PHE A 15 -2.60 -1.73 11.45
N ALA A 16 -3.23 -2.21 12.52
CA ALA A 16 -2.52 -2.76 13.67
C ALA A 16 -1.75 -4.04 13.30
N LEU A 17 -2.38 -4.97 12.58
CA LEU A 17 -1.74 -6.18 12.09
C LEU A 17 -0.56 -5.87 11.15
N SER A 18 -0.73 -4.92 10.24
CA SER A 18 0.34 -4.50 9.33
C SER A 18 1.51 -3.82 10.05
N LEU A 19 1.26 -3.09 11.13
CA LEU A 19 2.33 -2.54 11.98
C LEU A 19 3.11 -3.63 12.70
N ILE A 20 2.40 -4.63 13.25
CA ILE A 20 3.04 -5.80 13.88
C ILE A 20 3.91 -6.52 12.85
N LEU A 21 3.39 -6.75 11.64
CA LEU A 21 4.15 -7.37 10.57
C LEU A 21 5.39 -6.55 10.21
N MET A 22 5.26 -5.24 10.05
CA MET A 22 6.38 -4.33 9.76
C MET A 22 7.46 -4.38 10.86
N PHE A 23 7.05 -4.46 12.13
CA PHE A 23 7.95 -4.57 13.27
C PHE A 23 8.84 -5.82 13.21
N PHE A 24 8.33 -6.94 12.69
CA PHE A 24 9.13 -8.15 12.48
C PHE A 24 9.91 -8.13 11.15
N LEU A 25 9.32 -7.53 10.11
CA LEU A 25 9.89 -7.51 8.75
C LEU A 25 11.19 -6.71 8.68
N ILE A 26 11.27 -5.56 9.37
CA ILE A 26 12.46 -4.69 9.34
C ILE A 26 13.68 -5.37 9.99
N PRO A 27 13.63 -5.88 11.23
CA PRO A 27 14.75 -6.61 11.83
C PRO A 27 15.13 -7.83 11.01
N PHE A 28 14.15 -8.56 10.48
CA PHE A 28 14.41 -9.71 9.61
C PHE A 28 15.20 -9.31 8.36
N MET A 29 14.80 -8.24 7.67
CA MET A 29 15.54 -7.69 6.54
C MET A 29 16.98 -7.31 6.94
N LEU A 30 17.17 -6.64 8.07
CA LEU A 30 18.51 -6.26 8.54
C LEU A 30 19.39 -7.48 8.88
N LEU A 31 18.83 -8.48 9.55
CA LEU A 31 19.53 -9.73 9.86
C LEU A 31 19.97 -10.48 8.59
N SER A 32 19.12 -10.50 7.55
CA SER A 32 19.46 -11.12 6.26
C SER A 32 20.64 -10.43 5.54
N ILE A 33 20.91 -9.17 5.87
CA ILE A 33 22.03 -8.39 5.33
C ILE A 33 23.29 -8.61 6.17
N VAL A 34 23.17 -8.54 7.51
CA VAL A 34 24.32 -8.52 8.43
C VAL A 34 24.80 -9.92 8.83
N THR A 35 23.88 -10.85 9.13
CA THR A 35 24.20 -12.21 9.63
C THR A 35 23.32 -13.26 8.97
N PRO A 36 23.41 -13.42 7.64
CA PRO A 36 22.54 -14.35 6.90
C PRO A 36 22.65 -15.81 7.37
N GLU A 37 23.80 -16.21 7.92
CA GLU A 37 24.04 -17.57 8.45
C GLU A 37 23.23 -17.90 9.71
N SER A 38 22.77 -16.87 10.43
CA SER A 38 21.98 -17.04 11.67
C SER A 38 20.52 -17.39 11.42
N ILE A 39 20.07 -17.37 10.16
CA ILE A 39 18.68 -17.60 9.75
C ILE A 39 18.55 -19.07 9.31
N PRO A 40 17.94 -19.97 10.11
CA PRO A 40 17.96 -21.41 9.85
C PRO A 40 16.85 -21.87 8.88
N PHE A 41 16.21 -20.95 8.17
CA PHE A 41 15.10 -21.23 7.26
C PHE A 41 15.36 -20.67 5.86
N LYS A 42 14.64 -21.22 4.88
CA LYS A 42 14.77 -20.83 3.47
C LYS A 42 13.96 -19.56 3.17
N ILE A 43 14.52 -18.68 2.34
CA ILE A 43 13.84 -17.51 1.78
C ILE A 43 13.74 -17.75 0.27
N ASN A 44 12.53 -17.77 -0.29
CA ASN A 44 12.29 -18.08 -1.71
C ASN A 44 12.97 -19.39 -2.19
N GLY A 45 13.03 -20.41 -1.33
CA GLY A 45 13.63 -21.72 -1.67
C GLY A 45 15.15 -21.81 -1.48
N GLU A 46 15.84 -20.69 -1.30
CA GLU A 46 17.28 -20.60 -1.03
C GLU A 46 17.56 -20.57 0.48
N MET A 47 18.66 -21.19 0.92
CA MET A 47 19.14 -21.03 2.30
C MET A 47 19.56 -19.57 2.51
N ALA A 48 19.28 -19.01 3.69
CA ALA A 48 19.53 -17.59 3.94
C ALA A 48 20.99 -17.14 3.73
N LYS A 49 21.95 -18.04 4.00
CA LYS A 49 23.38 -17.86 3.73
C LYS A 49 23.75 -17.72 2.25
N ASP A 50 22.93 -18.29 1.36
CA ASP A 50 23.20 -18.38 -0.08
C ASP A 50 22.46 -17.29 -0.88
N ILE A 51 21.76 -16.38 -0.19
CA ILE A 51 20.96 -15.32 -0.79
C ILE A 51 21.84 -14.34 -1.57
N SER A 52 21.56 -14.23 -2.87
CA SER A 52 22.22 -13.30 -3.77
C SER A 52 21.98 -11.82 -3.40
N VAL A 53 22.85 -10.92 -3.87
CA VAL A 53 22.67 -9.46 -3.72
C VAL A 53 21.34 -9.00 -4.34
N ALA A 54 20.94 -9.60 -5.47
CA ALA A 54 19.66 -9.33 -6.11
C ALA A 54 18.48 -9.67 -5.20
N SER A 55 18.50 -10.85 -4.56
CA SER A 55 17.46 -11.27 -3.63
C SER A 55 17.35 -10.35 -2.40
N LYS A 56 18.49 -9.84 -1.88
CA LYS A 56 18.50 -8.83 -0.80
C LYS A 56 17.90 -7.50 -1.25
N LEU A 57 18.22 -7.05 -2.46
CA LEU A 57 17.65 -5.83 -3.03
C LEU A 57 16.14 -5.98 -3.25
N THR A 58 15.69 -7.13 -3.74
CA THR A 58 14.26 -7.44 -3.88
C THR A 58 13.55 -7.40 -2.53
N LEU A 59 14.12 -7.98 -1.47
CA LEU A 59 13.55 -7.91 -0.13
C LEU A 59 13.40 -6.46 0.35
N PHE A 60 14.41 -5.61 0.13
CA PHE A 60 14.33 -4.18 0.45
C PHE A 60 13.21 -3.48 -0.32
N ILE A 61 13.08 -3.74 -1.63
CA ILE A 61 12.02 -3.16 -2.46
C ILE A 61 10.62 -3.60 -1.98
N VAL A 62 10.46 -4.87 -1.60
CA VAL A 62 9.20 -5.40 -1.06
C VAL A 62 8.84 -4.72 0.25
N VAL A 63 9.80 -4.54 1.16
CA VAL A 63 9.60 -3.83 2.45
C VAL A 63 9.18 -2.38 2.20
N ALA A 64 9.84 -1.68 1.27
CA ALA A 64 9.49 -0.31 0.89
C ALA A 64 8.11 -0.20 0.24
N GLY A 65 7.76 -1.15 -0.64
CA GLY A 65 6.43 -1.25 -1.23
C GLY A 65 5.36 -1.46 -0.15
N PHE A 66 5.57 -2.42 0.75
CA PHE A 66 4.66 -2.66 1.89
C PHE A 66 4.49 -1.43 2.78
N ALA A 67 5.58 -0.70 3.07
CA ALA A 67 5.53 0.56 3.82
C ALA A 67 4.65 1.62 3.12
N SER A 68 4.68 1.68 1.79
CA SER A 68 3.84 2.57 1.01
C SER A 68 2.36 2.24 1.18
N PHE A 69 1.98 0.97 1.07
CA PHE A 69 0.59 0.54 1.30
C PHE A 69 0.13 0.75 2.75
N LEU A 70 1.02 0.52 3.72
CA LEU A 70 0.75 0.81 5.13
C LEU A 70 0.48 2.30 5.37
N TYR A 71 1.24 3.17 4.70
CA TYR A 71 1.03 4.61 4.78
C TYR A 71 -0.27 5.06 4.10
N ALA A 72 -0.63 4.44 2.96
CA ALA A 72 -1.94 4.65 2.34
C ALA A 72 -3.09 4.26 3.28
N LEU A 73 -2.97 3.11 3.98
CA LEU A 73 -3.95 2.66 4.97
C LEU A 73 -4.06 3.62 6.17
N TYR A 74 -2.94 4.16 6.63
CA TYR A 74 -2.92 5.21 7.65
C TYR A 74 -3.69 6.46 7.22
N ILE A 75 -3.49 6.93 5.98
CA ILE A 75 -4.21 8.08 5.44
C ILE A 75 -5.71 7.76 5.32
N PHE A 76 -6.06 6.54 4.89
CA PHE A 76 -7.46 6.12 4.80
C PHE A 76 -8.15 6.15 6.17
N LYS A 77 -7.45 5.73 7.24
CA LYS A 77 -7.94 5.87 8.62
C LYS A 77 -8.28 7.33 8.97
N GLN A 78 -7.50 8.30 8.51
CA GLN A 78 -7.77 9.73 8.74
C GLN A 78 -9.05 10.19 8.01
N ILE A 79 -9.29 9.72 6.78
CA ILE A 79 -10.54 9.98 6.06
C ILE A 79 -11.74 9.47 6.86
N LEU A 80 -11.67 8.24 7.39
CA LEU A 80 -12.77 7.66 8.16
C LEU A 80 -13.06 8.43 9.47
N ILE A 81 -12.05 9.03 10.09
CA ILE A 81 -12.23 9.91 11.25
C ILE A 81 -13.00 11.18 10.85
N LEU A 82 -12.71 11.77 9.69
CA LEU A 82 -13.45 12.93 9.18
C LEU A 82 -14.91 12.58 8.84
N PHE A 83 -15.14 11.39 8.28
CA PHE A 83 -16.49 10.89 8.00
C PHE A 83 -17.32 10.71 9.28
N GLU A 84 -16.72 10.17 10.34
CA GLU A 84 -17.37 10.04 11.64
C GLU A 84 -17.72 11.40 12.26
N LYS A 85 -16.84 12.40 12.07
CA LYS A 85 -17.08 13.80 12.47
C LYS A 85 -18.04 14.54 11.55
N LYS A 86 -18.65 13.86 10.56
CA LYS A 86 -19.54 14.43 9.53
C LYS A 86 -18.88 15.52 8.68
N LYS A 87 -17.54 15.55 8.60
CA LYS A 87 -16.75 16.49 7.80
C LYS A 87 -16.37 15.87 6.46
N VAL A 88 -17.36 15.37 5.73
CA VAL A 88 -17.15 14.61 4.47
C VAL A 88 -16.63 15.48 3.31
N PHE A 89 -16.93 16.78 3.33
CA PHE A 89 -16.48 17.77 2.34
C PHE A 89 -15.27 18.59 2.80
N ASP A 90 -14.56 18.13 3.84
CA ASP A 90 -13.31 18.76 4.26
C ASP A 90 -12.26 18.62 3.14
N THR A 91 -11.49 19.67 2.86
CA THR A 91 -10.43 19.64 1.84
C THR A 91 -9.38 18.56 2.13
N SER A 92 -9.23 18.19 3.41
CA SER A 92 -8.39 17.08 3.85
C SER A 92 -8.87 15.73 3.29
N VAL A 93 -10.19 15.52 3.14
CA VAL A 93 -10.74 14.28 2.54
C VAL A 93 -10.29 14.15 1.10
N ILE A 94 -10.48 15.22 0.31
CA ILE A 94 -10.15 15.29 -1.12
C ILE A 94 -8.65 15.05 -1.32
N THR A 95 -7.83 15.84 -0.62
CA THR A 95 -6.36 15.74 -0.71
C THR A 95 -5.84 14.38 -0.25
N ASN A 96 -6.45 13.77 0.78
CA ASN A 96 -6.07 12.44 1.25
C ASN A 96 -6.44 11.33 0.26
N PHE A 97 -7.62 11.37 -0.39
CA PHE A 97 -7.97 10.44 -1.46
C PHE A 97 -6.94 10.49 -2.59
N LYS A 98 -6.61 11.70 -3.07
CA LYS A 98 -5.58 11.89 -4.10
C LYS A 98 -4.21 11.38 -3.68
N LYS A 99 -3.84 11.62 -2.42
CA LYS A 99 -2.57 11.17 -1.86
C LYS A 99 -2.49 9.64 -1.77
N ILE A 100 -3.57 8.98 -1.35
CA ILE A 100 -3.66 7.50 -1.34
C ILE A 100 -3.41 6.95 -2.75
N GLY A 101 -4.12 7.46 -3.77
CA GLY A 101 -3.95 6.99 -5.14
C GLY A 101 -2.50 7.07 -5.62
N ARG A 102 -1.85 8.22 -5.38
CA ARG A 102 -0.42 8.44 -5.73
C ARG A 102 0.54 7.50 -4.99
N ILE A 103 0.29 7.24 -3.71
CA ILE A 103 1.12 6.31 -2.91
C ILE A 103 0.94 4.88 -3.42
N ILE A 104 -0.29 4.48 -3.75
CA ILE A 104 -0.58 3.16 -4.31
C ILE A 104 0.16 2.97 -5.64
N TYR A 105 0.18 3.97 -6.53
CA TYR A 105 0.98 3.89 -7.76
C TYR A 105 2.47 3.78 -7.49
N GLY A 106 3.01 4.65 -6.63
CA GLY A 106 4.43 4.64 -6.31
C GLY A 106 4.86 3.30 -5.70
N GLY A 107 4.09 2.79 -4.74
CA GLY A 107 4.32 1.48 -4.12
C GLY A 107 4.15 0.33 -5.11
N GLY A 108 3.14 0.37 -5.98
CA GLY A 108 2.90 -0.62 -7.02
C GLY A 108 4.04 -0.71 -8.03
N VAL A 109 4.50 0.43 -8.54
CA VAL A 109 5.65 0.52 -9.47
C VAL A 109 6.91 -0.04 -8.80
N LEU A 110 7.16 0.29 -7.54
CA LEU A 110 8.28 -0.29 -6.79
C LEU A 110 8.21 -1.82 -6.75
N LEU A 111 7.04 -2.39 -6.40
CA LEU A 111 6.87 -3.84 -6.36
C LEU A 111 7.07 -4.50 -7.74
N ILE A 112 6.59 -3.89 -8.82
CA ILE A 112 6.80 -4.36 -10.20
C ILE A 112 8.29 -4.41 -10.54
N ILE A 113 9.00 -3.32 -10.24
CA ILE A 113 10.45 -3.27 -10.50
C ILE A 113 11.15 -4.37 -9.71
N GLY A 114 10.83 -4.51 -8.42
CA GLY A 114 11.41 -5.55 -7.57
C GLY A 114 11.15 -6.97 -8.05
N SER A 115 9.91 -7.26 -8.47
CA SER A 115 9.52 -8.60 -8.93
C SER A 115 10.12 -8.95 -10.29
N VAL A 116 10.11 -8.01 -11.24
CA VAL A 116 10.72 -8.20 -12.56
C VAL A 116 12.23 -8.36 -12.43
N SER A 117 12.91 -7.53 -11.64
CA SER A 117 14.34 -7.67 -11.39
C SER A 117 14.68 -9.04 -10.80
N PHE A 118 13.92 -9.51 -9.81
CA PHE A 118 14.13 -10.83 -9.20
C PHE A 118 13.99 -11.97 -10.22
N ARG A 119 12.90 -12.00 -10.97
CA ARG A 119 12.61 -13.04 -11.96
C ARG A 119 13.67 -13.10 -13.06
N LEU A 120 14.12 -11.95 -13.55
CA LEU A 120 15.21 -11.86 -14.52
C LEU A 120 16.52 -12.47 -13.98
N THR A 121 16.83 -12.28 -12.70
CA THR A 121 18.03 -12.88 -12.09
C THR A 121 17.94 -14.39 -11.91
N GLN A 122 16.73 -14.94 -11.79
CA GLN A 122 16.50 -16.39 -11.66
C GLN A 122 16.36 -17.10 -13.02
N GLY A 123 16.44 -16.37 -14.14
CA GLY A 123 16.24 -16.93 -15.48
C GLY A 123 14.80 -17.34 -15.79
N GLU A 124 13.86 -17.01 -14.90
CA GLU A 124 12.43 -17.29 -15.07
C GLU A 124 11.77 -16.11 -15.79
N ALA A 125 11.70 -16.17 -17.11
CA ALA A 125 11.00 -15.17 -17.92
C ALA A 125 9.46 -15.32 -17.90
N ALA A 126 8.92 -16.29 -17.15
CA ALA A 126 7.49 -16.52 -17.07
C ALA A 126 6.83 -15.49 -16.14
N MET A 127 6.01 -14.60 -16.72
CA MET A 127 5.01 -13.86 -15.96
C MET A 127 3.82 -14.77 -15.71
N ASP A 128 3.55 -15.06 -14.44
CA ASP A 128 2.34 -15.76 -14.04
C ASP A 128 1.12 -14.84 -14.16
N LEU A 129 -0.04 -15.42 -14.43
CA LEU A 129 -1.32 -14.69 -14.50
C LEU A 129 -1.63 -13.98 -13.18
N ASP A 130 -1.26 -14.60 -12.05
CA ASP A 130 -1.44 -14.01 -10.72
C ASP A 130 -0.72 -12.67 -10.59
N PHE A 131 0.51 -12.57 -11.13
CA PHE A 131 1.26 -11.33 -11.12
C PHE A 131 0.53 -10.23 -11.92
N ILE A 132 0.04 -10.56 -13.11
CA ILE A 132 -0.67 -9.59 -13.98
C ILE A 132 -1.96 -9.12 -13.29
N ILE A 133 -2.71 -10.03 -12.67
CA ILE A 133 -3.95 -9.73 -11.95
C ILE A 133 -3.66 -8.77 -10.79
N ASP A 134 -2.63 -9.04 -9.99
CA ASP A 134 -2.22 -8.17 -8.89
C ASP A 134 -1.89 -6.75 -9.38
N LEU A 135 -1.19 -6.62 -10.51
CA LEU A 135 -0.87 -5.31 -11.09
C LEU A 135 -2.13 -4.55 -11.49
N ILE A 136 -3.05 -5.22 -12.19
CA ILE A 136 -4.32 -4.62 -12.61
C ILE A 136 -5.07 -4.12 -11.37
N PHE A 137 -5.16 -4.91 -10.31
CA PHE A 137 -5.83 -4.50 -9.08
C PHE A 137 -5.14 -3.31 -8.41
N ILE A 138 -3.82 -3.29 -8.31
CA ILE A 138 -3.07 -2.18 -7.69
C ILE A 138 -3.31 -0.88 -8.46
N PHE A 139 -3.19 -0.90 -9.79
CA PHE A 139 -3.40 0.30 -10.61
C PHE A 139 -4.86 0.74 -10.63
N ALA A 140 -5.81 -0.20 -10.75
CA ALA A 140 -7.24 0.10 -10.69
C ALA A 140 -7.61 0.72 -9.33
N LEU A 141 -7.05 0.21 -8.23
CA LEU A 141 -7.26 0.75 -6.89
C LEU A 141 -6.67 2.17 -6.76
N GLY A 142 -5.45 2.40 -7.26
CA GLY A 142 -4.84 3.73 -7.29
C GLY A 142 -5.70 4.75 -8.04
N LEU A 143 -6.17 4.38 -9.25
CA LEU A 143 -7.08 5.18 -10.07
C LEU A 143 -8.39 5.45 -9.35
N PHE A 144 -8.95 4.43 -8.70
CA PHE A 144 -10.20 4.56 -7.96
C PHE A 144 -10.10 5.61 -6.85
N PHE A 145 -9.01 5.63 -6.06
CA PHE A 145 -8.81 6.66 -5.04
C PHE A 145 -8.64 8.06 -5.64
N GLU A 146 -8.00 8.20 -6.79
CA GLU A 146 -7.86 9.48 -7.49
C GLU A 146 -9.20 9.98 -8.05
N VAL A 147 -10.01 9.09 -8.63
CA VAL A 147 -11.38 9.40 -9.08
C VAL A 147 -12.25 9.83 -7.90
N LEU A 148 -12.17 9.15 -6.75
CA LEU A 148 -12.88 9.57 -5.54
C LEU A 148 -12.49 10.99 -5.12
N SER A 149 -11.21 11.36 -5.18
CA SER A 149 -10.81 12.75 -4.94
C SER A 149 -11.55 13.73 -5.86
N GLY A 150 -11.69 13.41 -7.15
CA GLY A 150 -12.42 14.24 -8.11
C GLY A 150 -13.91 14.34 -7.81
N VAL A 151 -14.54 13.21 -7.49
CA VAL A 151 -15.98 13.15 -7.13
C VAL A 151 -16.26 13.98 -5.87
N PHE A 152 -15.43 13.86 -4.83
CA PHE A 152 -15.60 14.65 -3.60
C PHE A 152 -15.36 16.16 -3.83
N GLN A 153 -14.41 16.52 -4.70
CA GLN A 153 -14.20 17.91 -5.08
C GLN A 153 -15.42 18.50 -5.81
N TRP A 154 -15.96 17.76 -6.78
CA TRP A 154 -17.15 18.19 -7.52
C TRP A 154 -18.36 18.34 -6.60
N ALA A 155 -18.60 17.35 -5.73
CA ALA A 155 -19.70 17.40 -4.77
C ALA A 155 -19.56 18.56 -3.76
N LYS A 156 -18.33 18.90 -3.36
CA LYS A 156 -18.07 20.06 -2.51
C LYS A 156 -18.45 21.37 -3.20
N ASN A 157 -18.03 21.55 -4.46
CA ASN A 157 -18.32 22.76 -5.22
C ASN A 157 -19.84 22.95 -5.40
N LEU A 158 -20.57 21.87 -5.76
CA LEU A 158 -22.03 21.92 -5.87
C LEU A 158 -22.71 22.31 -4.56
N LYS A 159 -22.19 21.83 -3.42
CA LYS A 159 -22.70 22.21 -2.11
C LYS A 159 -22.48 23.71 -1.83
N GLU A 160 -21.29 24.21 -2.13
CA GLU A 160 -20.94 25.62 -1.93
C GLU A 160 -21.76 26.55 -2.83
N GLU A 161 -21.99 26.18 -4.10
CA GLU A 161 -22.87 26.92 -5.02
C GLU A 161 -24.33 26.96 -4.52
N ASN A 162 -24.84 25.84 -3.98
CA ASN A 162 -26.18 25.78 -3.43
C ASN A 162 -26.30 26.58 -2.12
N ASP A 163 -25.28 26.57 -1.27
CA ASP A 163 -25.24 27.37 -0.04
C ASP A 163 -25.17 28.89 -0.32
N LEU A 164 -24.72 29.31 -1.52
CA LEU A 164 -24.64 30.72 -1.95
C LEU A 164 -25.92 31.24 -2.63
N THR A 165 -26.81 30.36 -3.07
CA THR A 165 -28.03 30.71 -3.83
C THR A 165 -29.30 30.70 -2.99
N VAL A 166 -29.21 30.28 -1.71
CA VAL A 166 -30.30 30.29 -0.72
C VAL A 166 -30.18 31.49 0.22
#